data_AF-A0A1A9UKN0-F1
#
_entry.id   AF-A0A1A9UKN0-F1
#
_cell.length_a   1.000
_cell.length_b   1.000
_cell.length_c   1.000
_cell.angle_alpha   90.00
_cell.angle_beta   90.00
_cell.angle_gamma   90.00
#
_symmetry.space_group_name_H-M   'P 1'
#
loop_
_entity.id
_entity.type
_entity.pdbx_description
1 polymer ?
#
loop_
_entity_poly.entity_id
_entity_poly.type
_entity_poly.pdbx_seq_one_letter_code
_entity_poly.pdbx_strand_id
1 'polypeptide(L)'
;MSPIIEQIYNNAYQPFLQDKIKLPDAISYAEKPIKKFMLSQTRETDLAFYSKISTINIQDASQVPMKILLPAFVTSELKTAFQIGFTLFVPFLIIDIIVASILMALGMMMLPPTTVSLPFKLMLFVMADGWQILLGSLISFLPLFAAMLTGLIISIFQASTQINEMTLSFIPKILAVLALFWNNI
;
A
#
# COMPACT_ATOMS: atom_id res chain seq x y z
N MET A 1 -2.49 -3.90 6.68
CA MET A 1 -2.02 -5.27 6.38
C MET A 1 -1.04 -5.87 7.39
N SER A 2 -0.65 -5.20 8.49
CA SER A 2 0.26 -5.78 9.51
C SER A 2 -0.08 -7.23 9.90
N PRO A 3 -1.35 -7.58 10.24
CA PRO A 3 -1.68 -8.96 10.59
C PRO A 3 -1.57 -9.95 9.43
N ILE A 4 -1.72 -9.50 8.18
CA ILE A 4 -1.59 -10.32 6.97
C ILE A 4 -0.11 -10.60 6.69
N ILE A 5 0.74 -9.57 6.79
CA ILE A 5 2.18 -9.69 6.63
C ILE A 5 2.76 -10.63 7.71
N GLU A 6 2.30 -10.50 8.94
CA GLU A 6 2.70 -11.39 10.05
C GLU A 6 2.26 -12.84 9.81
N GLN A 7 1.04 -13.06 9.31
CA GLN A 7 0.58 -14.39 8.91
C GLN A 7 1.41 -14.98 7.76
N ILE A 8 1.77 -14.18 6.76
CA ILE A 8 2.66 -14.62 5.66
C ILE A 8 4.05 -14.93 6.20
N TYR A 9 4.59 -14.08 7.08
CA TYR A 9 5.91 -14.24 7.66
C TYR A 9 6.01 -15.55 8.45
N ASN A 10 5.05 -15.78 9.36
CA ASN A 10 5.05 -16.94 10.25
C ASN A 10 4.69 -18.24 9.52
N ASN A 11 3.76 -18.20 8.57
CA ASN A 11 3.22 -19.43 7.94
C ASN A 11 3.87 -19.79 6.61
N ALA A 12 4.50 -18.85 5.90
CA ALA A 12 5.11 -19.09 4.60
C ALA A 12 6.61 -18.80 4.59
N TYR A 13 7.04 -17.62 5.06
CA TYR A 13 8.43 -17.20 4.93
C TYR A 13 9.39 -17.92 5.90
N GLN A 14 9.08 -17.94 7.20
CA GLN A 14 9.87 -18.64 8.22
C GLN A 14 10.04 -20.14 7.95
N PRO A 15 8.97 -20.90 7.63
CA PRO A 15 9.09 -22.33 7.36
C PRO A 15 9.83 -22.62 6.05
N PHE A 16 9.74 -21.74 5.06
CA PHE A 16 10.49 -21.87 3.81
C PHE A 16 12.00 -21.70 4.04
N LEU A 17 12.41 -20.69 4.83
CA LEU A 17 13.83 -20.50 5.20
C LEU A 17 14.40 -21.64 6.04
N GLN A 18 13.54 -22.37 6.76
CA GLN A 18 13.91 -23.54 7.57
C GLN A 18 13.82 -24.85 6.77
N ASP A 19 13.67 -24.78 5.45
CA ASP A 19 13.49 -25.94 4.55
C ASP A 19 12.34 -26.87 4.94
N LYS A 20 11.37 -26.39 5.74
CA LYS A 20 10.21 -27.17 6.21
C LYS A 20 9.12 -27.29 5.15
N ILE A 21 9.06 -26.35 4.21
CA ILE A 21 8.09 -26.32 3.11
C ILE A 21 8.80 -25.96 1.81
N LYS A 22 8.30 -26.49 0.68
CA LYS A 22 8.80 -26.13 -0.64
C LYS A 22 8.19 -24.80 -1.11
N LEU A 23 8.84 -24.15 -2.06
CA LEU A 23 8.39 -22.87 -2.64
C LEU A 23 6.91 -22.88 -3.12
N PRO A 24 6.39 -23.93 -3.80
CA PRO A 24 4.98 -23.96 -4.21
C PRO A 24 4.01 -23.96 -3.03
N ASP A 25 4.35 -24.67 -1.95
CA ASP A 25 3.53 -24.73 -0.74
C ASP A 25 3.56 -23.39 -0.01
N ALA A 26 4.74 -22.75 0.08
CA ALA A 26 4.91 -21.43 0.67
C ALA A 26 4.04 -20.37 -0.04
N ILE A 27 3.97 -20.40 -1.38
CA ILE A 27 3.11 -19.51 -2.16
C ILE A 27 1.63 -19.76 -1.82
N SER A 28 1.20 -21.02 -1.74
CA SER A 28 -0.19 -21.36 -1.40
C SER A 28 -0.58 -20.91 0.01
N TYR A 29 0.34 -21.02 0.99
CA TYR A 29 0.13 -20.51 2.34
C TYR A 29 0.07 -18.98 2.40
N ALA A 30 0.89 -18.28 1.60
CA ALA A 30 0.88 -16.83 1.51
C ALA A 30 -0.36 -16.27 0.80
N GLU A 31 -0.93 -17.01 -0.16
CA GLU A 31 -2.11 -16.59 -0.91
C GLU A 31 -3.37 -16.53 -0.02
N LYS A 32 -3.56 -17.49 0.89
CA LYS A 32 -4.76 -17.59 1.75
C LYS A 32 -5.09 -16.32 2.54
N PRO A 33 -4.17 -15.71 3.31
CA PRO A 33 -4.48 -14.50 4.08
C PRO A 33 -4.73 -13.27 3.19
N ILE A 34 -4.03 -13.17 2.05
CA ILE A 34 -4.24 -12.11 1.06
C ILE A 34 -5.64 -12.22 0.46
N LYS A 35 -6.01 -13.43 0.03
CA LYS A 35 -7.33 -13.73 -0.53
C LYS A 35 -8.45 -13.40 0.45
N LYS A 36 -8.30 -13.81 1.71
CA LYS A 36 -9.27 -13.51 2.77
C LYS A 36 -9.45 -12.00 2.97
N PHE A 37 -8.35 -11.24 2.97
CA PHE A 37 -8.41 -9.79 3.06
C PHE A 37 -9.13 -9.16 1.86
N MET A 38 -8.76 -9.54 0.64
CA MET A 38 -9.36 -8.99 -0.56
C MET A 38 -10.87 -9.29 -0.62
N LEU A 39 -11.29 -10.49 -0.24
CA LEU A 39 -12.71 -10.84 -0.16
C LEU A 39 -13.47 -10.00 0.86
N SER A 40 -12.84 -9.64 1.99
CA SER A 40 -13.50 -8.79 3.00
C SER A 40 -13.71 -7.34 2.56
N GLN A 41 -12.92 -6.86 1.60
CA GLN A 41 -13.00 -5.48 1.09
C GLN A 41 -13.69 -5.36 -0.28
N THR A 42 -13.78 -6.46 -1.02
CA THR A 42 -14.42 -6.47 -2.34
C THR A 42 -15.93 -6.51 -2.17
N ARG A 43 -16.65 -5.57 -2.81
CA ARG A 43 -18.11 -5.58 -2.82
C ARG A 43 -18.65 -6.79 -3.59
N GLU A 44 -19.72 -7.39 -3.08
CA GLU A 44 -20.37 -8.55 -3.72
C GLU A 44 -20.82 -8.25 -5.16
N THR A 45 -21.27 -7.03 -5.42
CA THR A 45 -21.69 -6.57 -6.75
C THR A 45 -20.53 -6.54 -7.75
N ASP A 46 -19.34 -6.11 -7.33
CA ASP A 46 -18.13 -6.09 -8.15
C ASP A 46 -17.63 -7.52 -8.40
N LEU A 47 -17.65 -8.36 -7.36
CA LEU A 47 -17.27 -9.77 -7.48
C LEU A 47 -18.19 -10.53 -8.44
N ALA A 48 -19.51 -10.34 -8.33
CA ALA A 48 -20.51 -10.95 -9.20
C ALA A 48 -20.34 -10.52 -10.66
N PHE A 49 -19.99 -9.25 -10.90
CA PHE A 49 -19.71 -8.74 -12.25
C PHE A 49 -18.55 -9.49 -12.92
N TYR A 50 -17.42 -9.61 -12.23
CA TYR A 50 -16.26 -10.32 -12.76
C TYR A 50 -16.47 -11.84 -12.84
N SER A 51 -17.23 -12.43 -11.90
CA SER A 51 -17.65 -13.84 -11.96
C SER A 51 -18.46 -14.13 -13.22
N LYS A 52 -19.43 -13.27 -13.54
CA LYS A 52 -20.29 -13.39 -14.72
C LYS A 52 -19.50 -13.31 -16.02
N ILE A 53 -18.52 -12.41 -16.09
CA ILE A 53 -17.63 -12.26 -17.26
C ILE A 53 -16.74 -13.50 -17.45
N SER A 54 -16.33 -14.12 -16.35
CA SER A 54 -15.47 -15.31 -16.39
C SER A 54 -16.22 -16.63 -16.64
N THR A 55 -17.56 -16.61 -16.74
CA THR A 55 -18.44 -17.80 -16.92
C THR A 55 -18.27 -18.86 -15.82
N ILE A 56 -17.64 -18.51 -14.70
CA ILE A 56 -17.48 -19.38 -13.53
C ILE A 56 -18.61 -19.07 -12.57
N ASN A 57 -19.40 -20.10 -12.23
CA ASN A 57 -20.47 -19.99 -11.24
C ASN A 57 -19.86 -20.19 -9.85
N ILE A 58 -19.59 -19.08 -9.16
CA ILE A 58 -18.93 -19.10 -7.86
C ILE A 58 -20.02 -19.27 -6.79
N GLN A 59 -20.17 -20.49 -6.27
CA GLN A 59 -21.10 -20.78 -5.17
C GLN A 59 -20.54 -20.34 -3.81
N ASP A 60 -19.21 -20.27 -3.69
CA ASP A 60 -18.51 -19.97 -2.45
C ASP A 60 -17.42 -18.91 -2.71
N ALA A 61 -17.55 -17.75 -2.07
CA ALA A 61 -16.64 -16.62 -2.21
C ALA A 61 -15.19 -16.99 -1.84
N SER A 62 -14.99 -18.02 -1.01
CA SER A 62 -13.66 -18.49 -0.62
C SER A 62 -12.88 -19.19 -1.74
N GLN A 63 -13.57 -19.69 -2.78
CA GLN A 63 -12.96 -20.45 -3.88
C GLN A 63 -12.65 -19.60 -5.13
N VAL A 64 -12.94 -18.30 -5.11
CA VAL A 64 -12.71 -17.39 -6.26
C VAL A 64 -11.24 -17.43 -6.71
N PRO A 65 -10.91 -17.74 -7.97
CA PRO A 65 -9.55 -17.65 -8.48
C PRO A 65 -8.96 -16.23 -8.35
N MET A 66 -7.68 -16.12 -8.01
CA MET A 66 -7.04 -14.80 -7.79
C MET A 66 -7.09 -13.89 -9.03
N LYS A 67 -7.11 -14.48 -10.23
CA LYS A 67 -7.28 -13.78 -11.51
C LYS A 67 -8.60 -13.00 -11.62
N ILE A 68 -9.64 -13.40 -10.89
CA ILE A 68 -10.96 -12.74 -10.86
C ILE A 68 -11.03 -11.81 -9.65
N LEU A 69 -10.53 -12.26 -8.50
CA LEU A 69 -10.58 -11.48 -7.27
C LEU A 69 -9.75 -10.20 -7.34
N LEU A 70 -8.57 -10.26 -7.95
CA LEU A 70 -7.68 -9.10 -8.05
C LEU A 70 -8.29 -7.91 -8.81
N PRO A 71 -8.79 -8.05 -10.05
CA PRO A 71 -9.42 -6.93 -10.76
C PRO A 71 -10.73 -6.49 -10.08
N ALA A 72 -11.49 -7.40 -9.46
CA ALA A 72 -12.69 -7.05 -8.69
C ALA A 72 -12.35 -6.18 -7.47
N PHE A 73 -11.35 -6.57 -6.69
CA PHE A 73 -10.85 -5.83 -5.54
C PHE A 73 -10.37 -4.44 -5.94
N VAL A 74 -9.50 -4.32 -6.95
CA VAL A 74 -8.97 -3.03 -7.41
C VAL A 74 -10.11 -2.09 -7.85
N THR A 75 -11.09 -2.61 -8.56
CA THR A 75 -12.26 -1.82 -9.00
C THR A 75 -13.09 -1.35 -7.81
N SER A 76 -13.28 -2.23 -6.81
CA SER A 76 -14.05 -1.92 -5.61
C SER A 76 -13.39 -0.85 -4.73
N GLU A 77 -12.06 -0.96 -4.56
CA GLU A 77 -11.25 0.02 -3.86
C GLU A 77 -11.23 1.36 -4.59
N LEU A 78 -11.09 1.35 -5.92
CA LEU A 78 -11.11 2.58 -6.71
C LEU A 78 -12.46 3.31 -6.56
N LYS A 79 -13.58 2.59 -6.64
CA LYS A 79 -14.91 3.18 -6.37
C LYS A 79 -15.00 3.78 -4.98
N THR A 80 -14.49 3.09 -3.97
CA THR A 80 -14.48 3.56 -2.58
C THR A 80 -13.61 4.81 -2.43
N ALA A 81 -12.43 4.84 -3.03
CA ALA A 81 -11.54 6.00 -3.04
C ALA A 81 -12.20 7.22 -3.72
N PHE A 82 -12.89 7.03 -4.85
CA PHE A 82 -13.64 8.09 -5.50
C PHE A 82 -14.80 8.61 -4.65
N GLN A 83 -15.53 7.73 -3.95
CA GLN A 83 -16.61 8.12 -3.04
C GLN A 83 -16.10 8.98 -1.88
N ILE A 84 -15.01 8.56 -1.24
CA ILE A 84 -14.36 9.31 -0.15
C ILE A 84 -13.84 10.64 -0.68
N GLY A 85 -13.11 10.62 -1.80
CA GLY A 85 -12.57 11.83 -2.43
C GLY A 85 -13.65 12.84 -2.78
N PHE A 86 -14.78 12.38 -3.35
CA PHE A 86 -15.91 13.26 -3.66
C PHE A 86 -16.51 13.86 -2.38
N THR A 87 -16.75 13.04 -1.36
CA THR A 87 -17.33 13.49 -0.08
C THR A 87 -16.47 14.55 0.60
N LEU A 88 -15.14 14.38 0.56
CA LEU A 88 -14.19 15.35 1.09
C LEU A 88 -14.08 16.62 0.22
N PHE A 89 -14.32 16.51 -1.09
CA PHE A 89 -14.21 17.63 -2.01
C PHE A 89 -15.42 18.59 -1.94
N VAL A 90 -16.63 18.06 -1.69
CA VAL A 90 -17.88 18.83 -1.62
C VAL A 90 -17.80 20.07 -0.71
N PRO A 91 -17.35 20.01 0.55
CA PRO A 91 -17.29 21.20 1.41
C PRO A 91 -16.36 22.29 0.86
N PHE A 92 -15.24 21.92 0.24
CA PHE A 92 -14.32 22.90 -0.37
C PHE A 92 -14.89 23.55 -1.62
N LEU A 93 -15.66 22.78 -2.41
CA LEU A 93 -16.36 23.27 -3.59
C LEU A 93 -17.42 24.32 -3.19
N ILE A 94 -18.15 24.07 -2.09
CA ILE A 94 -19.12 25.04 -1.55
C ILE A 94 -18.44 26.37 -1.21
N ILE A 95 -17.27 26.33 -0.55
CA ILE A 95 -16.50 27.55 -0.26
C ILE A 95 -16.14 28.29 -1.55
N ASP A 96 -15.67 27.58 -2.58
CA ASP A 96 -15.31 28.21 -3.85
C ASP A 96 -16.49 28.91 -4.51
N ILE A 97 -17.67 28.28 -4.55
CA ILE A 97 -18.87 28.88 -5.15
C ILE A 97 -19.32 30.12 -4.35
N ILE A 98 -19.30 30.04 -3.02
CA ILE A 98 -19.70 31.15 -2.16
C ILE A 98 -18.72 32.34 -2.29
N VAL A 99 -17.42 32.08 -2.27
CA VAL A 99 -16.41 33.15 -2.42
C VAL A 99 -16.50 33.78 -3.80
N ALA A 100 -16.68 32.97 -4.86
CA ALA A 100 -16.83 33.47 -6.22
C ALA A 100 -18.08 34.36 -6.36
N SER A 101 -19.22 33.97 -5.79
CA SER A 101 -20.46 34.76 -5.88
C SER A 101 -20.35 36.08 -5.11
N ILE A 102 -19.68 36.09 -3.95
CA ILE A 102 -19.43 37.32 -3.17
C ILE A 102 -18.47 38.25 -3.93
N LEU A 103 -17.37 37.74 -4.50
CA LEU A 103 -16.43 38.56 -5.26
C LEU A 103 -17.06 39.17 -6.52
N MET A 104 -17.90 38.39 -7.21
CA MET A 104 -18.69 38.89 -8.35
C MET A 104 -19.68 39.98 -7.91
N ALA A 105 -20.36 39.81 -6.78
CA ALA A 105 -21.27 40.81 -6.23
C ALA A 105 -20.56 42.12 -5.83
N LEU A 106 -19.29 42.03 -5.40
CA LEU A 106 -18.44 43.19 -5.08
C LEU A 106 -17.81 43.85 -6.32
N GLY A 107 -18.04 43.31 -7.52
CA GLY A 107 -17.47 43.84 -8.77
C GLY A 107 -15.98 43.53 -8.97
N MET A 108 -15.38 42.67 -8.14
CA MET A 108 -13.96 42.33 -8.21
C MET A 108 -13.70 41.20 -9.22
N MET A 109 -13.93 41.49 -10.52
CA MET A 109 -13.76 40.49 -11.60
C MET A 109 -12.29 40.11 -11.88
N MET A 110 -11.35 40.97 -11.51
CA MET A 110 -9.91 40.77 -11.77
C MET A 110 -9.22 39.87 -10.74
N LEU A 111 -9.84 39.64 -9.58
CA LEU A 111 -9.27 38.81 -8.52
C LEU A 111 -9.71 37.35 -8.70
N PRO A 112 -8.78 36.40 -8.82
CA PRO A 112 -9.14 34.98 -8.91
C PRO A 112 -9.83 34.52 -7.61
N PRO A 113 -11.06 34.00 -7.66
CA PRO A 113 -11.78 33.54 -6.48
C PRO A 113 -11.04 32.46 -5.68
N THR A 114 -10.23 31.66 -6.37
CA THR A 114 -9.39 30.61 -5.78
C THR A 114 -8.33 31.14 -4.81
N THR A 115 -7.81 32.35 -5.05
CA THR A 115 -6.80 32.95 -4.16
C THR A 115 -7.44 33.42 -2.87
N VAL A 116 -8.66 33.95 -2.95
CA VAL A 116 -9.43 34.43 -1.79
C VAL A 116 -10.02 33.25 -1.01
N SER A 117 -10.44 32.17 -1.68
CA SER A 117 -11.04 31.01 -1.01
C SER A 117 -10.03 30.12 -0.30
N LEU A 118 -8.76 30.11 -0.72
CA LEU A 118 -7.70 29.29 -0.15
C LEU A 118 -7.53 29.41 1.38
N PRO A 119 -7.40 30.60 1.99
CA PRO A 119 -7.31 30.72 3.46
C PRO A 119 -8.55 30.18 4.18
N PHE A 120 -9.75 30.35 3.63
CA PHE A 120 -10.98 29.80 4.22
C PHE A 120 -11.02 28.28 4.15
N LYS A 121 -10.57 27.68 3.05
CA LYS A 121 -10.43 26.21 2.93
C LYS A 121 -9.48 25.66 3.97
N LEU A 122 -8.31 26.30 4.14
CA LEU A 122 -7.32 25.89 5.13
C LEU A 122 -7.86 26.03 6.56
N MET A 123 -8.59 27.11 6.84
CA MET A 123 -9.25 27.31 8.13
C MET A 123 -10.27 26.21 8.41
N LEU A 124 -11.19 25.93 7.46
CA LEU A 124 -12.17 24.86 7.60
C LEU A 124 -11.50 23.49 7.76
N PHE A 125 -10.44 23.23 6.99
CA PHE A 125 -9.69 21.98 7.06
C PHE A 125 -9.02 21.79 8.42
N VAL A 126 -8.42 22.82 9.01
CA VAL A 126 -7.82 22.73 10.35
C VAL A 126 -8.90 22.64 11.44
N MET A 127 -9.97 23.42 11.34
CA MET A 127 -11.06 23.42 12.34
C MET A 127 -11.84 22.12 12.39
N ALA A 128 -11.98 21.43 11.26
CA ALA A 128 -12.65 20.14 11.17
C ALA A 128 -11.73 18.96 11.53
N ASP A 129 -10.54 19.21 12.08
CA ASP A 129 -9.48 18.21 12.22
C ASP A 129 -9.31 17.40 10.93
N GLY A 130 -9.24 18.09 9.80
CA GLY A 130 -9.21 17.48 8.47
C GLY A 130 -8.06 16.50 8.29
N TRP A 131 -6.95 16.70 9.01
CA TRP A 131 -5.88 15.71 9.10
C TRP A 131 -6.34 14.42 9.76
N GLN A 132 -7.13 14.45 10.83
CA GLN A 132 -7.69 13.26 11.46
C GLN A 132 -8.76 12.59 10.60
N ILE A 133 -9.54 13.35 9.79
CA ILE A 133 -10.51 12.76 8.86
C ILE A 133 -9.80 12.10 7.68
N LEU A 134 -8.80 12.77 7.10
CA LEU A 134 -7.96 12.22 6.04
C LEU A 134 -7.20 11.01 6.55
N LEU A 135 -6.45 11.16 7.64
CA LEU A 135 -5.68 10.09 8.24
C LEU A 135 -6.58 9.01 8.81
N GLY A 136 -7.75 9.28 9.37
CA GLY A 136 -8.69 8.24 9.82
C GLY A 136 -9.19 7.37 8.67
N SER A 137 -9.52 8.01 7.54
CA SER A 137 -9.89 7.32 6.29
C SER A 137 -8.71 6.54 5.70
N LEU A 138 -7.49 7.08 5.83
CA LEU A 138 -6.26 6.54 5.25
C LEU A 138 -5.49 5.61 6.18
N ILE A 139 -5.68 5.61 7.50
CA ILE A 139 -5.02 4.75 8.51
C ILE A 139 -5.55 3.31 8.38
N SER A 140 -6.73 3.13 7.78
CA SER A 140 -7.12 1.85 7.18
C SER A 140 -6.07 1.30 6.19
N PHE A 141 -5.29 2.19 5.56
CA PHE A 141 -4.23 1.91 4.58
C PHE A 141 -2.79 2.20 5.07
N LEU A 142 -2.59 3.13 6.00
CA LEU A 142 -1.31 3.75 6.35
C LEU A 142 -0.24 2.83 6.98
N PRO A 143 -0.58 1.76 7.74
CA PRO A 143 0.44 0.84 8.25
C PRO A 143 1.30 0.22 7.14
N LEU A 144 0.76 0.12 5.91
CA LEU A 144 1.50 -0.36 4.75
C LEU A 144 2.54 0.64 4.26
N PHE A 145 2.14 1.91 4.15
CA PHE A 145 3.00 2.96 3.63
C PHE A 145 4.14 3.27 4.62
N ALA A 146 3.84 3.24 5.92
CA ALA A 146 4.84 3.33 6.98
C ALA A 146 5.81 2.14 6.95
N ALA A 147 5.32 0.90 6.80
CA ALA A 147 6.17 -0.30 6.72
C ALA A 147 7.03 -0.35 5.45
N MET A 148 6.51 0.17 4.33
CA MET A 148 7.27 0.26 3.07
C MET A 148 8.34 1.36 3.14
N LEU A 149 8.03 2.52 3.73
CA LEU A 149 9.00 3.59 3.93
C LEU A 149 10.09 3.19 4.92
N THR A 150 9.75 2.53 6.03
CA THR A 150 10.75 2.03 6.97
C THR A 150 11.59 0.92 6.32
N GLY A 151 10.98 -0.02 5.60
CA GLY A 151 11.70 -1.03 4.85
C GLY A 151 12.63 -0.47 3.77
N LEU A 152 12.24 0.61 3.09
CA LEU A 152 13.04 1.29 2.07
C LEU A 152 14.16 2.13 2.69
N ILE A 153 13.93 2.78 3.83
CA ILE A 153 14.99 3.47 4.59
C ILE A 153 16.00 2.45 5.13
N ILE A 154 15.54 1.32 5.67
CA ILE A 154 16.40 0.23 6.14
C ILE A 154 17.18 -0.39 4.97
N SER A 155 16.57 -0.59 3.79
CA SER A 155 17.27 -1.15 2.63
C SER A 155 18.29 -0.18 2.02
N ILE A 156 17.99 1.12 1.98
CA ILE A 156 18.95 2.16 1.58
C ILE A 156 20.08 2.25 2.60
N PHE A 157 19.77 2.15 3.90
CA PHE A 157 20.78 2.15 4.95
C PHE A 157 21.67 0.90 4.86
N GLN A 158 21.10 -0.28 4.64
CA GLN A 158 21.82 -1.54 4.41
C GLN A 158 22.67 -1.50 3.12
N ALA A 159 22.14 -0.94 2.04
CA ALA A 159 22.87 -0.79 0.78
C ALA A 159 24.01 0.23 0.90
N SER A 160 23.79 1.33 1.63
CA SER A 160 24.80 2.38 1.85
C SER A 160 25.86 1.98 2.88
N THR A 161 25.57 1.00 3.75
CA THR A 161 26.53 0.42 4.70
C THR A 161 27.20 -0.84 4.20
N GLN A 162 27.04 -1.22 2.92
CA GLN A 162 27.87 -2.25 2.26
C GLN A 162 29.30 -1.78 1.97
N ILE A 163 29.98 -1.24 2.98
CA ILE A 163 31.41 -1.47 3.14
C ILE A 163 31.63 -1.89 4.59
N ASN A 164 31.86 -3.20 4.74
CA ASN A 164 32.72 -3.86 5.73
C ASN A 164 32.00 -4.93 6.57
N GLU A 165 31.89 -6.17 6.04
CA GLU A 165 32.08 -7.42 6.82
C GLU A 165 32.25 -8.65 5.91
N MET A 166 31.68 -8.71 4.70
CA MET A 166 31.85 -9.90 3.83
C MET A 166 33.05 -9.89 2.88
N THR A 167 33.69 -8.76 2.60
CA THR A 167 34.92 -8.71 1.79
C THR A 167 36.20 -8.85 2.63
N LEU A 168 36.16 -8.50 3.92
CA LEU A 168 37.33 -8.59 4.82
C LEU A 168 37.60 -10.01 5.36
N SER A 169 36.64 -10.95 5.25
CA SER A 169 36.90 -12.38 5.53
C SER A 169 37.51 -13.13 4.35
N PHE A 170 37.45 -12.57 3.14
CA PHE A 170 37.94 -13.23 1.93
C PHE A 170 39.45 -13.09 1.76
N ILE A 171 40.03 -11.94 2.15
CA ILE A 171 41.47 -11.68 2.00
C ILE A 171 42.32 -12.62 2.88
N PRO A 172 42.01 -12.86 4.17
CA PRO A 172 42.76 -13.82 4.98
C PRO A 172 42.63 -15.26 4.48
N LYS A 173 41.47 -15.64 3.92
CA LYS A 173 41.25 -16.99 3.37
C LYS A 173 42.06 -17.25 2.11
N ILE A 174 42.16 -16.26 1.20
CA ILE A 174 42.99 -16.36 -0.01
C ILE A 174 44.48 -16.43 0.37
N LEU A 175 44.93 -15.63 1.36
CA LEU A 175 46.30 -15.68 1.87
C LEU A 175 46.63 -17.02 2.55
N ALA A 176 45.71 -17.60 3.33
CA ALA A 176 45.90 -18.90 3.97
C ALA A 176 45.99 -20.04 2.92
N VAL A 177 45.18 -19.99 1.86
CA VAL A 177 45.23 -20.96 0.76
C VAL A 177 46.53 -20.83 -0.04
N LEU A 178 46.99 -19.61 -0.32
CA LEU A 178 48.27 -19.37 -1.00
C LEU A 178 49.48 -19.82 -0.16
N ALA A 179 49.45 -19.60 1.16
CA ALA A 179 50.51 -20.05 2.05
C ALA A 179 50.57 -21.59 2.17
N LEU A 180 49.41 -22.26 2.18
CA LEU A 180 49.34 -23.73 2.16
C LEU A 180 49.81 -24.33 0.83
N PHE A 181 49.57 -23.65 -0.29
CA PHE A 181 50.09 -24.08 -1.60
C PHE A 181 51.61 -23.90 -1.73
N TRP A 182 52.18 -22.86 -1.12
CA TRP A 182 53.62 -22.61 -1.16
C TRP A 182 54.45 -23.57 -0.28
N ASN A 183 53.84 -24.13 0.78
CA ASN A 183 54.52 -25.04 1.71
C ASN A 183 54.49 -26.52 1.28
N ASN A 184 53.94 -26.82 0.10
CA ASN A 184 53.75 -28.18 -0.44
C ASN A 184 54.32 -28.35 -1.87
N ILE A 185 55.24 -27.48 -2.27
CA ILE A 185 56.16 -27.59 -3.42
C ILE A 185 57.58 -27.39 -2.87
#